data_AF-A0A212AX35-F1
#
_entry.id   AF-A0A212AX35-F1
#
_cell.length_a   1.000
_cell.length_b   1.000
_cell.length_c   1.000
_cell.angle_alpha   90.00
_cell.angle_beta   90.00
_cell.angle_gamma   90.00
#
_symmetry.space_group_name_H-M   'P 1'
#
loop_
_entity.id
_entity.type
_entity.pdbx_description
1 polymer ?
#
loop_
_entity_poly.entity_id
_entity_poly.type
_entity_poly.pdbx_seq_one_letter_code
_entity_poly.pdbx_strand_id
1 'polypeptide(L)'
;MTHEDHERLLRELETGKIEYDSRSDDICLAPGVPLTEAHIRIVAQRPYLADSWPQHLRISIGVPPIPGAEVHPDDLAADPFATAMKIRRAK
;
A
#
# COMPACT_ATOMS: atom_id res chain seq x y z
N MET A 1 3.86 21.84 -9.22
CA MET A 1 4.90 21.45 -8.26
C MET A 1 6.24 21.78 -8.90
N THR A 2 7.06 22.60 -8.25
CA THR A 2 8.39 22.95 -8.76
C THR A 2 9.37 21.80 -8.53
N HIS A 3 10.53 21.82 -9.18
CA HIS A 3 11.57 20.80 -8.96
C HIS A 3 12.08 20.81 -7.52
N GLU A 4 12.30 22.01 -6.96
CA GLU A 4 12.76 22.19 -5.59
C GLU A 4 11.75 21.67 -4.55
N ASP A 5 10.44 21.88 -4.77
CA ASP A 5 9.41 21.31 -3.90
C ASP A 5 9.38 19.78 -3.98
N HIS A 6 9.58 19.20 -5.17
CA HIS A 6 9.63 17.74 -5.32
C HIS A 6 10.79 17.14 -4.53
N GLU A 7 12.00 17.71 -4.64
CA GLU A 7 13.18 17.21 -3.93
C GLU A 7 13.04 17.35 -2.41
N ARG A 8 12.38 18.42 -1.93
CA ARG A 8 12.09 18.60 -0.50
C ARG A 8 11.16 17.49 0.01
N LEU A 9 10.04 17.27 -0.67
CA LEU A 9 9.05 16.25 -0.29
C LEU A 9 9.62 14.82 -0.39
N LEU A 10 10.50 14.57 -1.36
CA LEU A 10 11.20 13.29 -1.48
C LEU A 10 12.13 13.07 -0.30
N ARG A 11 12.92 14.07 0.09
CA ARG A 11 13.76 13.99 1.29
C ARG A 11 12.93 13.79 2.54
N GLU A 12 11.78 14.45 2.64
CA GLU A 12 10.83 14.26 3.74
C GLU A 12 10.35 12.80 3.81
N LEU A 13 10.09 12.13 2.67
CA LEU A 13 9.72 10.71 2.64
C LEU A 13 10.89 9.77 2.95
N GLU A 14 12.10 10.08 2.47
CA GLU A 14 13.29 9.25 2.68
C GLU A 14 13.89 9.38 4.09
N THR A 15 13.78 10.55 4.71
CA THR A 15 14.33 10.84 6.04
C THR A 15 13.28 10.91 7.13
N GLY A 16 12.00 11.06 6.77
CA GLY A 16 10.88 11.08 7.69
C GLY A 16 10.72 9.74 8.40
N LYS A 17 10.34 9.80 9.67
CA LYS A 17 9.85 8.63 10.39
C LYS A 17 8.42 8.39 9.95
N ILE A 18 8.27 7.62 8.87
CA ILE A 18 6.95 7.21 8.44
C ILE A 18 6.36 6.28 9.50
N GLU A 19 5.28 6.74 10.12
CA GLU A 19 4.56 6.01 11.16
C GLU A 19 3.15 5.71 10.67
N TYR A 20 2.73 4.47 10.91
CA TYR A 20 1.36 4.04 10.69
C TYR A 20 0.55 4.25 11.97
N ASP A 21 -0.52 5.04 11.90
CA ASP A 21 -1.49 5.19 12.99
C ASP A 21 -2.58 4.15 12.84
N SER A 22 -2.47 3.08 13.63
CA SER A 22 -3.44 1.98 13.66
C SER A 22 -4.84 2.36 14.16
N ARG A 23 -5.03 3.56 14.73
CA ARG A 23 -6.34 4.02 15.20
C ARG A 23 -7.13 4.74 14.11
N SER A 24 -6.43 5.40 13.20
CA SER A 24 -7.03 6.16 12.09
C SER A 24 -6.90 5.45 10.74
N ASP A 25 -6.14 4.36 10.69
CA ASP A 25 -5.79 3.65 9.44
C ASP A 25 -5.05 4.59 8.47
N ASP A 26 -4.25 5.51 9.01
CA ASP A 26 -3.56 6.57 8.26
C ASP A 26 -2.04 6.43 8.37
N ILE A 27 -1.33 6.85 7.32
CA ILE A 27 0.13 6.96 7.34
C ILE A 27 0.51 8.43 7.51
N CYS A 28 1.39 8.68 8.47
CA CYS A 28 1.96 9.98 8.74
C CYS A 28 3.44 9.99 8.40
N LEU A 29 3.93 11.09 7.82
CA LEU A 29 5.34 11.28 7.49
C LEU A 29 6.22 11.52 8.74
N ALA A 30 5.57 12.01 9.80
CA ALA A 30 6.10 12.22 11.14
C ALA A 30 4.91 12.20 12.14
N PRO A 31 5.12 12.09 13.45
CA PRO A 31 4.03 12.10 14.42
C PRO A 31 3.13 13.34 14.25
N GLY A 32 1.88 13.14 13.83
CA GLY A 32 0.91 14.21 13.59
C GLY A 32 1.07 14.97 12.27
N VAL A 33 1.93 14.52 11.36
CA VAL A 33 2.09 15.11 10.01
C VAL A 33 1.50 14.15 8.97
N PRO A 34 0.27 14.40 8.46
CA PRO A 34 -0.37 13.52 7.51
C PRO A 34 0.33 13.55 6.15
N LEU A 35 0.30 12.43 5.42
CA LEU A 35 0.72 12.42 4.03
C LEU A 35 -0.22 13.26 3.18
N THR A 36 0.32 14.30 2.56
CA THR A 36 -0.40 15.07 1.55
C THR A 36 -0.43 14.36 0.20
N GLU A 37 -1.34 14.75 -0.68
CA GLU A 37 -1.44 14.18 -2.03
C GLU A 37 -0.13 14.32 -2.85
N ALA A 38 0.67 15.35 -2.57
CA ALA A 38 1.96 15.52 -3.20
C ALA A 38 2.93 14.38 -2.84
N HIS A 39 2.95 13.95 -1.57
CA HIS A 39 3.73 12.80 -1.13
C HIS A 39 3.23 11.52 -1.78
N ILE A 40 1.91 11.33 -1.84
CA ILE A 40 1.29 10.15 -2.48
C ILE A 40 1.73 10.04 -3.95
N ARG A 41 1.77 11.16 -4.69
CA ARG A 41 2.25 11.18 -6.08
C ARG A 41 3.73 10.81 -6.22
N ILE A 42 4.56 11.16 -5.24
CA ILE A 42 5.98 10.77 -5.22
C ILE A 42 6.12 9.28 -4.95
N VAL A 43 5.38 8.76 -3.97
CA VAL A 43 5.36 7.34 -3.62
C VAL A 43 4.82 6.48 -4.77
N ALA A 44 3.81 6.96 -5.50
CA ALA A 44 3.31 6.29 -6.70
C ALA A 44 4.37 6.18 -7.82
N GLN A 45 5.29 7.16 -7.92
CA GLN A 45 6.42 7.10 -8.84
C GLN A 45 7.58 6.25 -8.31
N ARG A 46 7.69 6.09 -6.99
CA ARG A 46 8.78 5.42 -6.27
C ARG A 46 8.21 4.46 -5.21
N PRO A 47 7.66 3.31 -5.63
CA PRO A 47 6.93 2.41 -4.75
C PRO A 47 7.77 1.83 -3.61
N TYR A 48 9.10 1.82 -3.75
CA TYR A 48 10.04 1.36 -2.72
C TYR A 48 9.96 2.18 -1.42
N LEU A 49 9.51 3.44 -1.49
CA LEU A 49 9.30 4.30 -0.32
C LEU A 49 8.17 3.78 0.59
N ALA A 50 7.28 2.95 0.04
CA ALA A 50 6.16 2.35 0.75
C ALA A 50 6.39 0.87 1.12
N ASP A 51 7.62 0.34 1.02
CA ASP A 51 7.89 -1.07 1.34
C ASP A 51 7.65 -1.44 2.79
N SER A 52 7.79 -0.48 3.70
CA SER A 52 7.46 -0.66 5.12
C SER A 52 5.97 -0.43 5.43
N TRP A 53 5.14 -0.09 4.45
CA TRP A 53 3.75 0.29 4.67
C TRP A 53 2.81 -0.93 4.64
N PRO A 54 1.67 -0.87 5.35
CA PRO A 54 0.64 -1.91 5.26
C PRO A 54 0.09 -2.08 3.84
N GLN A 55 -0.26 -3.32 3.47
CA GLN A 55 -0.79 -3.63 2.12
C GLN A 55 -2.07 -2.87 1.78
N HIS A 56 -3.04 -2.78 2.69
CA HIS A 56 -4.30 -2.09 2.44
C HIS A 56 -4.08 -0.61 2.10
N LEU A 57 -3.11 0.04 2.75
CA LEU A 57 -2.73 1.42 2.48
C LEU A 57 -2.04 1.59 1.13
N ARG A 58 -1.13 0.67 0.77
CA ARG A 58 -0.52 0.65 -0.57
C ARG A 58 -1.60 0.57 -1.65
N ILE A 59 -2.60 -0.30 -1.47
CA ILE A 59 -3.73 -0.43 -2.38
C ILE A 59 -4.54 0.87 -2.40
N SER A 60 -4.82 1.47 -1.25
CA SER A 60 -5.58 2.73 -1.14
C SER A 60 -4.92 3.90 -1.88
N ILE A 61 -3.59 3.94 -1.95
CA ILE A 61 -2.85 5.00 -2.67
C ILE A 61 -2.48 4.63 -4.12
N GLY A 62 -2.94 3.48 -4.61
CA GLY A 62 -2.68 3.02 -5.99
C GLY A 62 -1.27 2.47 -6.23
N VAL A 63 -0.55 2.09 -5.17
CA VAL A 63 0.75 1.42 -5.25
C VAL A 63 0.54 -0.10 -5.30
N PRO A 64 1.18 -0.81 -6.23
CA PRO A 64 1.04 -2.27 -6.30
C PRO A 64 1.47 -2.94 -4.99
N PRO A 65 0.76 -4.00 -4.56
CA PRO A 65 1.14 -4.76 -3.38
C PRO A 65 2.53 -5.37 -3.58
N ILE A 66 3.28 -5.51 -2.48
CA ILE A 66 4.59 -6.18 -2.52
C ILE A 66 4.36 -7.65 -2.90
N PRO A 67 4.96 -8.15 -3.99
CA PRO A 67 4.80 -9.54 -4.39
C PRO A 67 5.39 -10.45 -3.30
N GLY A 68 4.55 -11.34 -2.74
CA GLY A 68 4.96 -12.27 -1.69
C GLY A 68 4.75 -11.79 -0.25
N ALA A 69 4.25 -10.57 -0.04
CA ALA A 69 3.64 -10.24 1.25
C ALA A 69 2.33 -11.04 1.32
N GLU A 70 2.33 -12.10 2.15
CA GLU A 70 1.18 -12.97 2.36
C GLU A 70 -0.03 -12.11 2.75
N VAL A 71 -0.99 -11.99 1.83
CA VAL A 71 -2.34 -11.56 2.16
C VAL A 71 -2.86 -12.62 3.12
N HIS A 72 -2.88 -12.31 4.41
CA HIS A 72 -3.46 -13.21 5.38
C HIS A 72 -4.90 -13.49 4.95
N PRO A 73 -5.27 -14.77 4.77
CA PRO A 73 -6.50 -15.18 4.09
C PRO A 73 -7.80 -14.91 4.87
N ASP A 74 -7.76 -14.12 5.95
CA ASP A 74 -8.98 -13.71 6.65
C ASP A 74 -9.82 -12.71 5.80
N ASP A 75 -9.18 -12.02 4.84
CA ASP A 75 -9.86 -11.14 3.87
C ASP A 75 -10.29 -11.86 2.58
N LEU A 76 -9.98 -13.16 2.44
CA LEU A 76 -10.30 -13.96 1.25
C LEU A 76 -11.57 -14.81 1.40
N ALA A 77 -12.47 -14.44 2.31
CA ALA A 77 -13.76 -15.09 2.49
C ALA A 77 -14.84 -14.61 1.50
N ALA A 78 -14.47 -14.28 0.27
CA ALA A 78 -15.43 -13.87 -0.77
C ALA A 78 -15.05 -14.38 -2.18
N ASP A 79 -14.73 -15.66 -2.32
CA ASP A 79 -14.70 -16.30 -3.65
C ASP A 79 -15.50 -17.62 -3.69
N PRO A 80 -16.83 -17.58 -3.94
CA PRO A 80 -17.67 -18.78 -3.99
C PRO A 80 -17.53 -19.60 -5.29
N PHE A 81 -16.65 -19.25 -6.24
CA PHE A 81 -16.69 -19.84 -7.59
C PHE A 81 -15.65 -20.94 -7.88
N ALA A 82 -14.73 -21.26 -6.96
CA ALA A 82 -13.65 -22.23 -7.22
C ALA A 82 -13.96 -23.70 -6.81
N THR A 83 -15.20 -24.05 -6.47
CA THR A 83 -15.53 -25.42 -5.99
C THR A 83 -16.24 -26.33 -7.01
N ALA A 84 -16.55 -25.89 -8.23
CA ALA A 84 -17.45 -26.64 -9.10
C ALA A 84 -16.89 -27.04 -10.47
N MET A 85 -15.77 -27.79 -10.54
CA MET A 85 -15.58 -28.72 -11.68
C MET A 85 -14.51 -29.78 -11.44
N LYS A 86 -14.86 -30.85 -10.74
CA LYS A 86 -14.06 -32.09 -10.83
C LYS A 86 -14.87 -33.35 -10.58
N ILE A 87 -16.00 -33.56 -11.26
CA ILE A 87 -16.60 -34.89 -11.29
C ILE A 87 -17.26 -35.17 -12.66
N ARG A 88 -16.85 -36.33 -13.20
CA ARG A 88 -17.49 -37.19 -14.23
C ARG A 88 -17.04 -36.99 -15.67
N ARG A 89 -16.11 -37.84 -16.08
CA ARG A 89 -16.40 -38.84 -17.13
C ARG A 89 -15.39 -39.98 -17.10
N ALA A 90 -15.86 -41.12 -16.60
CA ALA A 90 -15.32 -42.43 -16.95
C ALA A 90 -16.54 -43.34 -17.15
N LYS A 91 -16.89 -43.61 -18.40
CA LYS A 91 -17.50 -44.86 -18.84
C LYS A 91 -17.21 -45.03 -20.31
#